data_AF-A0A936MFS8-F1
#
_entry.id   AF-A0A936MFS8-F1
#
_cell.length_a   1.000
_cell.length_b   1.000
_cell.length_c   1.000
_cell.angle_alpha   90.00
_cell.angle_beta   90.00
_cell.angle_gamma   90.00
#
_symmetry.space_group_name_H-M   'P 1'
#
loop_
_entity.id
_entity.type
_entity.pdbx_description
1 polymer ?
#
loop_
_entity_poly.entity_id
_entity_poly.type
_entity_poly.pdbx_seq_one_letter_code
_entity_poly.pdbx_strand_id
1 'polypeptide(L)'
;MRRLACWGFVGVAVVLVASCGARVEIRDSVGSGGAGGAGSGVGAGSTGSSGGITSSSGGMTSSSSSSGMTSSSSSGMTSSSSSGGMTSSSSSSSSGGVICPGFGDECTECLSLQCADIYCACYNNPHCFQLNGCVNGCNGDEVCEQQCYSMYPTGASDLYALSSCGGHNCPVECPGTQPLEPCSECMVETCGDELDACLAFAPCLGLYNCLGGCGSLDLVCQQQCYSSFGDGAQTLQVLLGCTEKQCPDC
;
A
#
# COMPACT_ATOMS: atom_id res chain seq x y z
N MET A 1 -23.80 25.52 10.75
CA MET A 1 -23.82 25.29 9.29
C MET A 1 -22.59 25.95 8.67
N ARG A 2 -21.45 25.27 8.68
CA ARG A 2 -20.24 25.70 7.96
C ARG A 2 -20.05 24.71 6.82
N ARG A 3 -20.31 25.16 5.59
CA ARG A 3 -19.97 24.43 4.38
C ARG A 3 -18.48 24.63 4.17
N LEU A 4 -17.67 23.61 4.45
CA LEU A 4 -16.29 23.55 4.02
C LEU A 4 -16.31 23.32 2.50
N ALA A 5 -15.83 24.31 1.77
CA ALA A 5 -15.54 24.17 0.36
C ALA A 5 -14.27 23.34 0.22
N CYS A 6 -14.39 22.08 -0.20
CA CYS A 6 -13.27 21.32 -0.75
C CYS A 6 -12.87 22.00 -2.06
N TRP A 7 -11.80 22.80 -2.01
CA TRP A 7 -11.06 23.16 -3.22
C TRP A 7 -10.23 21.94 -3.62
N GLY A 8 -10.48 21.46 -4.85
CA GLY A 8 -9.76 20.35 -5.44
C GLY A 8 -8.29 20.70 -5.65
N PHE A 9 -7.43 19.93 -5.01
CA PHE A 9 -6.06 19.73 -5.44
C PHE A 9 -5.89 18.24 -5.72
N VAL A 10 -5.51 17.94 -6.96
CA VAL A 10 -5.21 16.61 -7.47
C VAL A 10 -3.85 16.21 -6.92
N GLY A 11 -3.86 15.66 -5.71
CA GLY A 11 -2.84 14.76 -5.18
C GLY A 11 -3.58 13.52 -4.73
N VAL A 12 -3.01 12.34 -4.93
CA VAL A 12 -3.60 11.04 -4.61
C VAL A 12 -3.82 10.94 -3.09
N ALA A 13 -4.86 11.59 -2.61
CA ALA A 13 -5.48 11.29 -1.34
C ALA A 13 -6.22 9.99 -1.58
N VAL A 14 -5.66 8.89 -1.09
CA VAL A 14 -6.39 7.65 -0.89
C VAL A 14 -7.52 7.98 0.08
N VAL A 15 -8.69 8.34 -0.49
CA VAL A 15 -9.92 8.56 0.26
C VAL A 15 -10.40 7.17 0.67
N LEU A 16 -9.84 6.63 1.75
CA LEU A 16 -10.47 5.54 2.47
C LEU A 16 -11.76 6.11 3.05
N VAL A 17 -12.89 5.69 2.49
CA VAL A 17 -14.20 6.03 3.02
C VAL A 17 -14.34 5.30 4.35
N ALA A 18 -13.96 5.96 5.44
CA ALA A 18 -14.35 5.56 6.78
C ALA A 18 -15.88 5.60 6.84
N SER A 19 -16.50 4.43 6.73
CA SER A 19 -17.89 4.22 7.10
C SER A 19 -18.00 4.44 8.60
N CYS A 20 -18.13 5.69 9.03
CA CYS A 20 -18.62 6.00 10.36
C CYS A 20 -19.93 5.24 10.54
N GLY A 21 -19.94 4.29 11.48
CA GLY A 21 -21.07 3.47 11.84
C GLY A 21 -22.31 4.31 12.12
N ALA A 22 -23.11 4.56 11.08
CA ALA A 22 -24.54 4.61 11.25
C ALA A 22 -24.92 3.17 11.63
N ARG A 23 -25.02 2.90 12.93
CA ARG A 23 -25.90 1.84 13.42
C ARG A 23 -27.27 2.14 12.80
N VAL A 24 -27.54 1.53 11.66
CA VAL A 24 -28.89 1.42 11.13
C VAL A 24 -29.59 0.58 12.18
N GLU A 25 -30.31 1.23 13.10
CA GLU A 25 -31.39 0.55 13.78
C GLU A 25 -32.29 0.02 12.66
N ILE A 26 -32.15 -1.27 12.39
CA ILE A 26 -33.14 -2.00 11.62
C ILE A 26 -34.39 -1.91 12.47
N ARG A 27 -35.19 -0.86 12.26
CA ARG A 27 -36.59 -0.90 12.62
C ARG A 27 -37.14 -2.10 11.87
N ASP A 28 -37.46 -3.15 12.62
CA ASP A 28 -38.36 -4.22 12.23
C ASP A 28 -39.64 -3.61 11.63
N SER A 29 -39.59 -3.27 10.35
CA SER A 29 -40.76 -3.10 9.54
C SER A 29 -41.21 -4.51 9.23
N VAL A 30 -42.05 -5.04 10.11
CA VAL A 30 -42.92 -6.19 9.87
C VAL A 30 -43.80 -5.86 8.67
N GLY A 31 -43.23 -6.02 7.48
CA GLY A 31 -43.89 -5.96 6.20
C GLY A 31 -44.32 -7.36 5.81
N SER A 32 -45.56 -7.68 6.14
CA SER A 32 -46.23 -8.89 5.68
C SER A 32 -46.49 -8.82 4.17
N GLY A 33 -46.20 -9.91 3.47
CA GLY A 33 -46.94 -10.32 2.26
C GLY A 33 -46.27 -10.00 0.92
N GLY A 34 -45.94 -11.06 0.18
CA GLY A 34 -45.53 -10.98 -1.22
C GLY A 34 -45.11 -12.33 -1.79
N ALA A 35 -46.07 -13.25 -1.92
CA ALA A 35 -45.89 -14.47 -2.69
C ALA A 35 -45.95 -14.16 -4.20
N GLY A 36 -45.03 -14.73 -4.99
CA GLY A 36 -45.20 -14.90 -6.43
C GLY A 36 -44.01 -14.46 -7.27
N GLY A 37 -43.42 -15.40 -8.02
CA GLY A 37 -42.45 -15.07 -9.07
C GLY A 37 -41.54 -16.22 -9.48
N ALA A 38 -42.09 -17.35 -9.93
CA ALA A 38 -41.33 -18.35 -10.67
C ALA A 38 -40.99 -17.78 -12.07
N GLY A 39 -39.72 -17.47 -12.30
CA GLY A 39 -39.20 -17.08 -13.61
C GLY A 39 -38.25 -18.15 -14.14
N SER A 40 -38.78 -19.10 -14.91
CA SER A 40 -37.99 -19.95 -15.80
C SER A 40 -37.58 -19.13 -17.04
N GLY A 41 -36.28 -18.91 -17.20
CA GLY A 41 -35.68 -18.33 -18.41
C GLY A 41 -34.74 -19.35 -19.06
N VAL A 42 -35.19 -19.92 -20.16
CA VAL A 42 -34.49 -20.87 -21.05
C VAL A 42 -34.00 -20.14 -22.32
N GLY A 43 -32.81 -20.51 -22.81
CA GLY A 43 -32.28 -20.23 -24.15
C GLY A 43 -31.43 -18.95 -24.26
N ALA A 44 -30.34 -18.86 -25.02
CA ALA A 44 -29.72 -19.69 -26.06
C ALA A 44 -28.19 -19.41 -26.02
N GLY A 45 -27.29 -20.38 -26.19
CA GLY A 45 -26.92 -20.90 -27.51
C GLY A 45 -25.73 -20.13 -28.11
N SER A 46 -24.52 -20.63 -27.92
CA SER A 46 -23.36 -20.34 -28.79
C SER A 46 -22.42 -21.55 -28.78
N THR A 47 -22.74 -22.48 -29.68
CA THR A 47 -21.91 -23.59 -30.11
C THR A 47 -21.01 -23.10 -31.24
N GLY A 48 -19.71 -23.41 -31.17
CA GLY A 48 -18.77 -23.32 -32.30
C GLY A 48 -17.40 -22.83 -31.85
N SER A 49 -16.27 -23.38 -32.25
CA SER A 49 -15.98 -24.51 -33.12
C SER A 49 -14.57 -24.97 -32.80
N SER A 50 -14.38 -26.28 -32.86
CA SER A 50 -13.09 -26.96 -32.91
C SER A 50 -12.25 -26.43 -34.08
N GLY A 51 -11.02 -26.04 -33.82
CA GLY A 51 -10.04 -25.66 -34.83
C GLY A 51 -8.65 -26.09 -34.40
N GLY A 52 -8.30 -27.34 -34.69
CA GLY A 52 -6.94 -27.83 -34.53
C GLY A 52 -6.04 -27.24 -35.60
N ILE A 53 -4.83 -26.84 -35.20
CA ILE A 53 -3.66 -26.86 -36.07
C ILE A 53 -2.51 -27.57 -35.35
N THR A 54 -2.19 -28.70 -35.95
CA THR A 54 -1.02 -29.55 -35.78
C THR A 54 0.27 -28.87 -36.27
N SER A 55 1.37 -29.25 -35.62
CA SER A 55 2.74 -29.33 -36.13
C SER A 55 3.55 -28.03 -36.28
N SER A 56 4.64 -27.92 -35.50
CA SER A 56 5.97 -28.28 -36.03
C SER A 56 7.03 -28.35 -34.94
N SER A 57 7.77 -29.44 -35.00
CA SER A 57 8.94 -29.81 -34.23
C SER A 57 10.15 -28.95 -34.61
N GLY A 58 10.97 -28.58 -33.62
CA GLY A 58 12.33 -28.08 -33.76
C GLY A 58 12.86 -27.74 -32.36
N GLY A 59 13.83 -28.40 -31.74
CA GLY A 59 14.90 -29.21 -32.28
C GLY A 59 16.20 -28.41 -32.39
N MET A 60 16.75 -27.97 -31.25
CA MET A 60 18.18 -27.60 -31.05
C MET A 60 18.47 -27.88 -29.55
N THR A 61 19.11 -28.97 -29.10
CA THR A 61 20.53 -29.38 -29.17
C THR A 61 21.55 -28.25 -29.04
N SER A 62 22.51 -28.47 -28.12
CA SER A 62 23.80 -27.77 -27.89
C SER A 62 23.75 -26.77 -26.73
N SER A 63 24.64 -26.73 -25.73
CA SER A 63 25.83 -27.51 -25.41
C SER A 63 26.21 -27.20 -23.95
N SER A 64 26.74 -28.21 -23.26
CA SER A 64 27.62 -28.09 -22.10
C SER A 64 28.75 -27.09 -22.31
N SER A 65 29.07 -26.28 -21.30
CA SER A 65 30.39 -25.65 -21.15
C SER A 65 30.68 -25.36 -19.68
N SER A 66 31.44 -26.27 -19.09
CA SER A 66 32.17 -26.09 -17.83
C SER A 66 33.45 -25.29 -18.10
N SER A 67 33.64 -24.19 -17.38
CA SER A 67 34.91 -23.49 -17.14
C SER A 67 34.68 -22.66 -15.87
N GLY A 68 35.32 -22.85 -14.71
CA GLY A 68 36.72 -23.17 -14.51
C GLY A 68 37.56 -21.91 -14.64
N MET A 69 37.54 -21.00 -13.65
CA MET A 69 38.59 -20.00 -13.46
C MET A 69 38.93 -19.81 -11.98
N THR A 70 40.08 -20.37 -11.64
CA THR A 70 40.89 -20.16 -10.45
C THR A 70 41.70 -18.86 -10.56
N SER A 71 41.80 -18.16 -9.43
CA SER A 71 42.96 -17.41 -8.94
C SER A 71 43.48 -16.19 -9.72
N SER A 72 43.54 -15.03 -9.05
CA SER A 72 44.79 -14.48 -8.47
C SER A 72 44.76 -12.95 -8.28
N SER A 73 45.03 -12.54 -7.04
CA SER A 73 46.04 -11.53 -6.67
C SER A 73 45.80 -10.01 -6.88
N SER A 74 45.65 -9.35 -5.71
CA SER A 74 46.43 -8.21 -5.20
C SER A 74 46.48 -6.86 -5.95
N SER A 75 46.02 -5.82 -5.25
CA SER A 75 46.67 -4.50 -5.01
C SER A 75 45.63 -3.65 -4.26
N GLY A 76 45.74 -3.38 -2.98
CA GLY A 76 46.68 -2.40 -2.46
C GLY A 76 46.09 -0.99 -2.58
N MET A 77 45.25 -0.57 -1.62
CA MET A 77 45.04 0.85 -1.36
C MET A 77 45.10 1.15 0.13
N THR A 78 45.87 2.18 0.37
CA THR A 78 46.46 2.68 1.60
C THR A 78 45.46 3.39 2.50
N SER A 79 45.70 3.21 3.79
CA SER A 79 45.29 3.98 4.94
C SER A 79 44.98 5.46 4.66
N SER A 80 43.84 5.92 5.19
CA SER A 80 43.70 7.27 5.72
C SER A 80 42.77 7.20 6.93
N SER A 81 43.40 6.97 8.08
CA SER A 81 42.78 7.10 9.39
C SER A 81 42.46 8.57 9.64
N SER A 82 41.19 8.94 9.53
CA SER A 82 40.70 10.22 10.03
C SER A 82 39.93 9.98 11.32
N SER A 83 40.66 10.01 12.42
CA SER A 83 40.12 10.08 13.78
C SER A 83 39.49 11.46 13.98
N GLY A 84 38.28 11.65 13.48
CA GLY A 84 37.43 12.79 13.83
C GLY A 84 36.76 12.49 15.17
N GLY A 85 37.29 13.08 16.23
CA GLY A 85 36.71 12.98 17.57
C GLY A 85 35.28 13.52 17.59
N MET A 86 34.31 12.61 17.66
CA MET A 86 32.94 12.98 17.93
C MET A 86 32.84 13.31 19.42
N THR A 87 32.72 14.60 19.71
CA THR A 87 32.35 15.12 21.03
C THR A 87 31.02 14.52 21.43
N SER A 88 31.07 13.51 22.30
CA SER A 88 29.92 12.98 23.02
C SER A 88 29.39 14.08 23.94
N SER A 89 28.40 14.82 23.44
CA SER A 89 27.58 15.67 24.29
C SER A 89 26.61 14.74 25.01
N SER A 90 26.90 14.49 26.28
CA SER A 90 26.03 13.75 27.20
C SER A 90 24.77 14.58 27.45
N SER A 91 23.75 14.37 26.63
CA SER A 91 22.41 14.93 26.83
C SER A 91 21.62 13.98 27.73
N SER A 92 21.22 14.51 28.87
CA SER A 92 20.51 13.87 29.96
C SER A 92 19.23 13.15 29.53
N SER A 93 19.06 11.94 30.04
CA SER A 93 17.83 11.15 30.22
C SER A 93 16.52 11.81 29.76
N SER A 94 16.22 11.65 28.48
CA SER A 94 14.88 11.71 27.90
C SER A 94 14.81 10.50 26.99
N SER A 95 13.84 9.60 27.21
CA SER A 95 13.69 8.26 26.60
C SER A 95 14.53 8.07 25.32
N GLY A 96 15.67 7.37 25.45
CA GLY A 96 16.71 7.30 24.42
C GLY A 96 16.30 6.50 23.18
N GLY A 97 15.40 7.08 22.38
CA GLY A 97 15.06 6.61 21.05
C GLY A 97 16.31 6.69 20.16
N VAL A 98 16.47 5.68 19.31
CA VAL A 98 17.50 5.67 18.28
C VAL A 98 17.17 6.80 17.32
N ILE A 99 18.06 7.79 17.15
CA ILE A 99 17.88 8.81 16.10
C ILE A 99 18.45 8.23 14.81
N CYS A 100 17.60 7.94 13.84
CA CYS A 100 18.02 7.50 12.52
C CYS A 100 18.45 8.70 11.67
N PRO A 101 19.51 8.56 10.85
CA PRO A 101 20.02 9.68 10.07
C PRO A 101 19.01 10.11 9.00
N GLY A 102 18.68 11.41 8.97
CA GLY A 102 17.86 12.02 7.92
C GLY A 102 18.51 11.94 6.53
N PHE A 103 17.70 12.13 5.48
CA PHE A 103 18.17 12.11 4.08
C PHE A 103 18.64 13.48 3.57
N GLY A 104 18.66 14.49 4.46
CA GLY A 104 19.12 15.84 4.16
C GLY A 104 18.05 16.72 3.51
N ASP A 105 16.81 16.26 3.41
CA ASP A 105 15.65 17.08 3.10
C ASP A 105 14.90 17.48 4.38
N GLU A 106 14.17 18.60 4.31
CA GLU A 106 13.48 19.17 5.47
C GLU A 106 12.39 18.24 6.02
N CYS A 107 11.74 17.46 5.15
CA CYS A 107 10.71 16.49 5.55
C CYS A 107 11.32 15.36 6.37
N THR A 108 12.40 14.73 5.90
CA THR A 108 13.03 13.61 6.59
C THR A 108 13.75 14.04 7.86
N GLU A 109 14.27 15.27 7.91
CA GLU A 109 14.77 15.86 9.15
C GLU A 109 13.64 16.00 10.18
N CYS A 110 12.48 16.54 9.78
CA CYS A 110 11.32 16.63 10.68
C CYS A 110 10.82 15.26 11.13
N LEU A 111 10.69 14.29 10.21
CA LEU A 111 10.30 12.92 10.53
C LEU A 111 11.28 12.25 11.48
N SER A 112 12.58 12.47 11.33
CA SER A 112 13.59 11.90 12.24
C SER A 112 13.47 12.43 13.68
N LEU A 113 12.93 13.65 13.85
CA LEU A 113 12.76 14.31 15.14
C LEU A 113 11.39 14.06 15.78
N GLN A 114 10.31 14.22 15.01
CA GLN A 114 8.93 14.14 15.49
C GLN A 114 8.34 12.72 15.37
N CYS A 115 8.88 11.92 14.46
CA CYS A 115 8.41 10.58 14.12
C CYS A 115 9.52 9.53 14.27
N ALA A 116 10.46 9.75 15.20
CA ALA A 116 11.71 9.00 15.31
C ALA A 116 11.51 7.48 15.32
N ASP A 117 10.53 6.98 16.09
CA ASP A 117 10.26 5.54 16.20
C ASP A 117 9.81 4.93 14.85
N ILE A 118 8.83 5.55 14.19
CA ILE A 118 8.27 5.10 12.91
C ILE A 118 9.29 5.27 11.78
N TYR A 119 9.99 6.40 11.76
CA TYR A 119 11.05 6.67 10.80
C TYR A 119 12.18 5.64 10.94
N CYS A 120 12.57 5.30 12.17
CA CYS A 120 13.56 4.26 12.42
C CYS A 120 13.07 2.86 12.08
N ALA A 121 11.79 2.54 12.31
CA ALA A 121 11.22 1.28 11.87
C ALA A 121 11.35 1.13 10.34
N CYS A 122 10.93 2.16 9.58
CA CYS A 122 11.09 2.18 8.14
C CYS A 122 12.56 2.16 7.69
N TYR A 123 13.45 2.89 8.38
CA TYR A 123 14.89 2.92 8.07
C TYR A 123 15.54 1.54 8.24
N ASN A 124 15.15 0.78 9.28
CA ASN A 124 15.66 -0.57 9.52
C ASN A 124 14.97 -1.64 8.67
N ASN A 125 13.82 -1.34 8.05
CA ASN A 125 13.18 -2.20 7.07
C ASN A 125 13.69 -1.87 5.65
N PRO A 126 14.52 -2.73 5.03
CA PRO A 126 15.08 -2.45 3.71
C PRO A 126 14.02 -2.34 2.61
N HIS A 127 12.83 -2.93 2.80
CA HIS A 127 11.72 -2.81 1.85
C HIS A 127 11.03 -1.45 1.99
N CYS A 128 10.74 -0.99 3.21
CA CYS A 128 10.15 0.34 3.43
C CYS A 128 11.08 1.44 2.89
N PHE A 129 12.37 1.35 3.22
CA PHE A 129 13.34 2.35 2.77
C PHE A 129 13.46 2.41 1.25
N GLN A 130 13.56 1.27 0.57
CA GLN A 130 13.62 1.22 -0.89
C GLN A 130 12.29 1.65 -1.54
N LEU A 131 11.15 1.30 -0.94
CA LEU A 131 9.84 1.74 -1.38
C LEU A 131 9.70 3.25 -1.30
N ASN A 132 10.09 3.87 -0.18
CA ASN A 132 10.05 5.32 -0.01
C ASN A 132 10.87 6.04 -1.10
N GLY A 133 12.09 5.57 -1.38
CA GLY A 133 12.91 6.12 -2.46
C GLY A 133 12.28 5.93 -3.85
N CYS A 134 11.66 4.78 -4.10
CA CYS A 134 11.00 4.46 -5.35
C CYS A 134 9.78 5.37 -5.60
N VAL A 135 8.87 5.46 -4.62
CA VAL A 135 7.64 6.28 -4.70
C VAL A 135 7.98 7.76 -4.86
N ASN A 136 8.94 8.28 -4.09
CA ASN A 136 9.39 9.68 -4.26
C ASN A 136 9.97 9.95 -5.66
N GLY A 137 10.57 8.94 -6.30
CA GLY A 137 11.05 9.01 -7.68
C GLY A 137 9.93 9.05 -8.74
N CYS A 138 8.72 8.61 -8.40
CA CYS A 138 7.60 8.53 -9.33
C CYS A 138 6.93 9.87 -9.63
N ASN A 139 7.16 10.92 -8.82
CA ASN A 139 6.54 12.24 -8.99
C ASN A 139 4.99 12.17 -9.09
N GLY A 140 4.35 11.23 -8.40
CA GLY A 140 2.90 11.00 -8.43
C GLY A 140 2.38 10.23 -9.65
N ASP A 141 3.24 9.59 -10.45
CA ASP A 141 2.82 8.66 -11.50
C ASP A 141 2.30 7.35 -10.89
N GLU A 142 0.98 7.14 -10.96
CA GLU A 142 0.30 6.00 -10.31
C GLU A 142 0.81 4.64 -10.81
N VAL A 143 1.22 4.55 -12.07
CA VAL A 143 1.74 3.30 -12.66
C VAL A 143 3.11 2.97 -12.07
N CYS A 144 3.98 3.98 -11.95
CA CYS A 144 5.27 3.87 -11.29
C CYS A 144 5.11 3.51 -9.81
N GLU A 145 4.21 4.17 -9.09
CA GLU A 145 3.96 3.89 -7.66
C GLU A 145 3.48 2.46 -7.45
N GLN A 146 2.51 2.00 -8.26
CA GLN A 146 2.05 0.60 -8.24
C GLN A 146 3.20 -0.39 -8.47
N GLN A 147 4.13 -0.06 -9.38
CA GLN A 147 5.30 -0.88 -9.64
C GLN A 147 6.24 -0.92 -8.43
N CYS A 148 6.42 0.21 -7.74
CA CYS A 148 7.18 0.28 -6.49
C CYS A 148 6.57 -0.62 -5.40
N TYR A 149 5.26 -0.55 -5.17
CA TYR A 149 4.56 -1.43 -4.21
C TYR A 149 4.69 -2.91 -4.56
N SER A 150 4.68 -3.25 -5.85
CA SER A 150 4.88 -4.63 -6.31
C SER A 150 6.33 -5.12 -6.10
N MET A 151 7.32 -4.23 -6.15
CA MET A 151 8.73 -4.57 -5.90
C MET A 151 9.05 -4.71 -4.41
N TYR A 152 8.36 -3.94 -3.55
CA TYR A 152 8.63 -3.87 -2.11
C TYR A 152 7.35 -4.14 -1.29
N PRO A 153 6.81 -5.36 -1.35
CA PRO A 153 5.50 -5.67 -0.78
C PRO A 153 5.42 -5.44 0.73
N THR A 154 6.45 -5.82 1.49
CA THR A 154 6.46 -5.80 2.96
C THR A 154 6.89 -4.46 3.57
N GLY A 155 6.86 -3.39 2.79
CA GLY A 155 7.30 -2.06 3.23
C GLY A 155 6.21 -1.01 3.12
N ALA A 156 5.02 -1.37 2.64
CA ALA A 156 3.98 -0.41 2.32
C ALA A 156 3.29 0.12 3.58
N SER A 157 2.93 -0.77 4.51
CA SER A 157 2.36 -0.47 5.81
C SER A 157 3.24 0.48 6.62
N ASP A 158 4.54 0.18 6.72
CA ASP A 158 5.54 1.06 7.35
C ASP A 158 5.60 2.44 6.68
N LEU A 159 5.54 2.48 5.34
CA LEU A 159 5.53 3.74 4.59
C LEU A 159 4.24 4.55 4.84
N TYR A 160 3.08 3.88 4.94
CA TYR A 160 1.82 4.51 5.31
C TYR A 160 1.87 5.09 6.72
N ALA A 161 2.37 4.34 7.70
CA ALA A 161 2.57 4.83 9.07
C ALA A 161 3.49 6.06 9.08
N LEU A 162 4.59 6.03 8.31
CA LEU A 162 5.51 7.14 8.19
C LEU A 162 4.86 8.39 7.58
N SER A 163 4.10 8.21 6.50
CA SER A 163 3.37 9.30 5.85
C SER A 163 2.30 9.91 6.75
N SER A 164 1.59 9.10 7.55
CA SER A 164 0.62 9.57 8.55
C SER A 164 1.29 10.51 9.55
N CYS A 165 2.42 10.07 10.09
CA CYS A 165 3.15 10.82 11.08
C CYS A 165 3.69 12.14 10.51
N GLY A 166 4.15 12.13 9.25
CA GLY A 166 4.51 13.34 8.50
C GLY A 166 3.34 14.30 8.35
N GLY A 167 2.15 13.79 8.00
CA GLY A 167 0.94 14.59 7.85
C GLY A 167 0.46 15.22 9.16
N HIS A 168 0.69 14.56 10.30
CA HIS A 168 0.30 15.07 11.61
C HIS A 168 1.33 16.05 12.20
N ASN A 169 2.61 15.68 12.19
CA ASN A 169 3.66 16.38 12.93
C ASN A 169 4.55 17.28 12.06
N CYS A 170 4.60 17.04 10.74
CA CYS A 170 5.48 17.74 9.79
C CYS A 170 4.72 18.29 8.57
N PRO A 171 3.53 18.93 8.72
CA PRO A 171 2.70 19.32 7.58
C PRO A 171 3.31 20.42 6.71
N VAL A 172 4.27 21.20 7.24
CA VAL A 172 4.95 22.28 6.50
C VAL A 172 6.10 21.72 5.68
N GLU A 173 6.86 20.81 6.28
CA GLU A 173 8.08 20.22 5.73
C GLU A 173 7.76 19.09 4.75
N CYS A 174 6.67 18.35 4.98
CA CYS A 174 6.20 17.21 4.19
C CYS A 174 4.88 17.53 3.44
N PRO A 175 4.88 18.46 2.46
CA PRO A 175 3.67 18.79 1.73
C PRO A 175 3.13 17.58 0.97
N GLY A 176 1.81 17.38 1.01
CA GLY A 176 1.14 16.26 0.34
C GLY A 176 0.96 15.01 1.21
N THR A 177 1.56 14.97 2.40
CA THR A 177 1.20 13.97 3.42
C THR A 177 -0.08 14.37 4.13
N GLN A 178 -0.92 13.39 4.46
CA GLN A 178 -2.15 13.60 5.21
C GLN A 178 -2.17 12.66 6.41
N PRO A 179 -2.63 13.13 7.59
CA PRO A 179 -2.82 12.24 8.73
C PRO A 179 -3.84 11.16 8.37
N LEU A 180 -3.56 9.92 8.77
CA LEU A 180 -4.49 8.82 8.56
C LEU A 180 -5.73 9.01 9.45
N GLU A 181 -6.89 8.57 8.96
CA GLU A 181 -8.07 8.43 9.81
C GLU A 181 -7.85 7.29 10.82
N PRO A 182 -8.53 7.31 11.99
CA PRO A 182 -8.32 6.32 13.05
C PRO A 182 -8.49 4.86 12.58
N CYS A 183 -9.39 4.65 11.61
CA CYS A 183 -9.60 3.32 11.04
C CYS A 183 -8.42 2.85 10.19
N SER A 184 -7.88 3.75 9.36
CA SER A 184 -6.72 3.49 8.53
C SER A 184 -5.48 3.24 9.38
N GLU A 185 -5.32 4.00 10.47
CA GLU A 185 -4.23 3.81 11.43
C GLU A 185 -4.29 2.41 12.06
N CYS A 186 -5.45 1.98 12.55
CA CYS A 186 -5.63 0.63 13.09
C CYS A 186 -5.34 -0.47 12.05
N MET A 187 -5.80 -0.28 10.82
CA MET A 187 -5.55 -1.23 9.72
C MET A 187 -4.07 -1.33 9.38
N VAL A 188 -3.33 -0.21 9.35
CA VAL A 188 -1.88 -0.22 9.11
C VAL A 188 -1.13 -0.88 10.27
N GLU A 189 -1.50 -0.59 11.52
CA GLU A 189 -0.82 -1.12 12.70
C GLU A 189 -1.11 -2.60 12.95
N THR A 190 -2.34 -3.05 12.71
CA THR A 190 -2.80 -4.39 13.13
C THR A 190 -3.00 -5.37 11.97
N CYS A 191 -3.24 -4.85 10.76
CA CYS A 191 -3.49 -5.63 9.55
C CYS A 191 -2.46 -5.27 8.45
N GLY A 192 -1.27 -4.84 8.85
CA GLY A 192 -0.21 -4.38 7.94
C GLY A 192 0.19 -5.45 6.92
N ASP A 193 0.28 -6.73 7.32
CA ASP A 193 0.62 -7.84 6.42
C ASP A 193 -0.45 -8.05 5.33
N GLU A 194 -1.73 -8.02 5.69
CA GLU A 194 -2.83 -8.14 4.74
C GLU A 194 -2.93 -6.92 3.83
N LEU A 195 -2.64 -5.73 4.36
CA LEU A 195 -2.61 -4.49 3.60
C LEU A 195 -1.49 -4.53 2.58
N ASP A 196 -0.28 -4.87 3.00
CA ASP A 196 0.91 -5.05 2.17
C ASP A 196 0.66 -6.04 1.03
N ALA A 197 0.03 -7.18 1.32
CA ALA A 197 -0.36 -8.16 0.31
C ALA A 197 -1.35 -7.60 -0.71
N CYS A 198 -2.31 -6.75 -0.27
CA CYS A 198 -3.25 -6.09 -1.18
C CYS A 198 -2.54 -5.03 -2.06
N LEU A 199 -1.71 -4.18 -1.48
CA LEU A 199 -1.05 -3.09 -2.20
C LEU A 199 -0.04 -3.61 -3.23
N ALA A 200 0.63 -4.72 -2.93
CA ALA A 200 1.52 -5.41 -3.85
C ALA A 200 0.80 -6.10 -5.02
N PHE A 201 -0.50 -6.35 -4.89
CA PHE A 201 -1.30 -6.99 -5.93
C PHE A 201 -2.12 -5.96 -6.71
N ALA A 202 -1.70 -5.66 -7.93
CA ALA A 202 -2.30 -4.59 -8.75
C ALA A 202 -3.85 -4.66 -8.87
N PRO A 203 -4.49 -5.84 -9.05
CA PRO A 203 -5.95 -5.90 -9.01
C PRO A 203 -6.56 -5.52 -7.65
N CYS A 204 -5.91 -5.84 -6.53
CA CYS A 204 -6.40 -5.43 -5.21
C CYS A 204 -6.20 -3.93 -4.97
N LEU A 205 -5.03 -3.36 -5.31
CA LEU A 205 -4.83 -1.91 -5.22
C LEU A 205 -5.80 -1.15 -6.13
N GLY A 206 -6.01 -1.62 -7.37
CA GLY A 206 -6.98 -1.04 -8.29
C GLY A 206 -8.41 -1.09 -7.74
N LEU A 207 -8.82 -2.22 -7.16
CA LEU A 207 -10.12 -2.35 -6.50
C LEU A 207 -10.25 -1.39 -5.32
N TYR A 208 -9.22 -1.33 -4.47
CA TYR A 208 -9.17 -0.49 -3.28
C TYR A 208 -9.27 1.00 -3.61
N ASN A 209 -8.47 1.48 -4.56
CA ASN A 209 -8.52 2.87 -5.04
C ASN A 209 -9.86 3.19 -5.71
N CYS A 210 -10.41 2.26 -6.50
CA CYS A 210 -11.71 2.44 -7.14
C CYS A 210 -12.83 2.59 -6.09
N LEU A 211 -12.83 1.74 -5.06
CA LEU A 211 -13.80 1.81 -3.97
C LEU A 211 -13.66 3.09 -3.14
N GLY A 212 -12.43 3.57 -2.92
CA GLY A 212 -12.20 4.85 -2.24
C GLY A 212 -12.73 6.07 -3.00
N GLY A 213 -12.79 5.99 -4.34
CA GLY A 213 -13.42 7.00 -5.18
C GLY A 213 -14.96 6.93 -5.21
N CYS A 214 -15.56 5.82 -4.78
CA CYS A 214 -17.01 5.67 -4.75
C CYS A 214 -17.62 6.38 -3.52
N GLY A 215 -18.76 7.03 -3.69
CA GLY A 215 -19.55 7.52 -2.55
C GLY A 215 -20.06 6.36 -1.68
N SER A 216 -20.30 6.62 -0.39
CA SER A 216 -20.61 5.60 0.64
C SER A 216 -21.89 4.77 0.42
N LEU A 217 -22.70 5.06 -0.60
CA LEU A 217 -23.87 4.27 -1.00
C LEU A 217 -24.01 4.13 -2.53
N ASP A 218 -22.95 4.36 -3.30
CA ASP A 218 -23.00 4.19 -4.74
C ASP A 218 -22.77 2.72 -5.12
N LEU A 219 -23.82 1.91 -5.00
CA LEU A 219 -23.77 0.49 -5.34
C LEU A 219 -23.40 0.26 -6.81
N VAL A 220 -23.72 1.20 -7.71
CA VAL A 220 -23.39 1.06 -9.14
C VAL A 220 -21.89 1.23 -9.35
N CYS A 221 -21.29 2.25 -8.73
CA CYS A 221 -19.85 2.46 -8.71
C CYS A 221 -19.12 1.25 -8.12
N GLN A 222 -19.54 0.80 -6.92
CA GLN A 222 -18.91 -0.34 -6.26
C GLN A 222 -18.99 -1.60 -7.13
N GLN A 223 -20.15 -1.90 -7.73
CA GLN A 223 -20.31 -3.06 -8.60
C GLN A 223 -19.43 -2.97 -9.87
N GLN A 224 -19.20 -1.77 -10.42
CA GLN A 224 -18.26 -1.58 -11.51
C GLN A 224 -16.81 -1.80 -11.08
N CYS A 225 -16.41 -1.36 -9.88
CA CYS A 225 -15.08 -1.63 -9.34
C CYS A 225 -14.84 -3.14 -9.20
N TYR A 226 -15.77 -3.88 -8.59
CA TYR A 226 -15.68 -5.34 -8.48
C TYR A 226 -15.70 -6.04 -9.84
N SER A 227 -16.40 -5.50 -10.84
CA SER A 227 -16.39 -6.06 -12.20
C SER A 227 -15.07 -5.82 -12.92
N SER A 228 -14.42 -4.69 -12.66
CA SER A 228 -13.16 -4.29 -13.31
C SER A 228 -11.94 -4.94 -12.66
N PHE A 229 -12.00 -5.18 -11.34
CA PHE A 229 -10.90 -5.65 -10.51
C PHE A 229 -11.26 -6.91 -9.71
N GLY A 230 -12.11 -7.77 -10.26
CA GLY A 230 -12.64 -8.95 -9.57
C GLY A 230 -11.57 -9.90 -9.03
N ASP A 231 -10.42 -9.98 -9.69
CA ASP A 231 -9.28 -10.79 -9.24
C ASP A 231 -8.71 -10.30 -7.89
N GLY A 232 -8.82 -9.01 -7.58
CA GLY A 232 -8.39 -8.40 -6.33
C GLY A 232 -9.33 -8.65 -5.14
N ALA A 233 -10.56 -9.11 -5.40
CA ALA A 233 -11.60 -9.21 -4.39
C ALA A 233 -11.24 -10.19 -3.26
N GLN A 234 -10.55 -11.30 -3.57
CA GLN A 234 -10.17 -12.28 -2.55
C GLN A 234 -9.14 -11.70 -1.57
N THR A 235 -8.11 -11.01 -2.08
CA THR A 235 -7.10 -10.36 -1.23
C THR A 235 -7.72 -9.24 -0.40
N LEU A 236 -8.61 -8.44 -1.00
CA LEU A 236 -9.33 -7.39 -0.28
C LEU A 236 -10.22 -7.96 0.83
N GLN A 237 -10.89 -9.10 0.60
CA GLN A 237 -11.68 -9.77 1.63
C GLN A 237 -10.85 -10.22 2.83
N VAL A 238 -9.60 -10.65 2.61
CA VAL A 238 -8.68 -11.02 3.69
C VAL A 238 -8.33 -9.79 4.52
N LEU A 239 -8.00 -8.67 3.88
CA LEU A 239 -7.75 -7.40 4.55
C LEU A 239 -8.96 -6.94 5.36
N LEU A 240 -10.15 -6.87 4.74
CA LEU A 240 -11.38 -6.47 5.42
C LEU A 240 -11.73 -7.39 6.58
N GLY A 241 -11.50 -8.70 6.45
CA GLY A 241 -11.71 -9.66 7.52
C GLY A 241 -10.76 -9.45 8.71
N CYS A 242 -9.53 -8.99 8.47
CA CYS A 242 -8.64 -8.55 9.54
C CYS A 242 -9.16 -7.27 10.18
N THR A 243 -9.52 -6.26 9.40
CA THR A 243 -10.01 -4.97 9.89
C THR A 243 -11.27 -5.13 10.75
N GLU A 244 -12.26 -5.90 10.32
CA GLU A 244 -13.48 -6.15 11.12
C GLU A 244 -13.17 -6.80 12.47
N LYS A 245 -12.17 -7.70 12.49
CA LYS A 245 -11.80 -8.44 13.69
C LYS A 245 -10.97 -7.62 14.67
N GLN A 246 -10.05 -6.81 14.16
CA GLN A 246 -9.03 -6.12 14.95
C GLN A 246 -9.36 -4.65 15.21
N CYS A 247 -10.17 -4.04 14.35
CA CYS A 247 -10.52 -2.63 14.37
C CYS A 247 -12.05 -2.45 14.47
N PRO A 248 -12.69 -2.83 15.60
CA PRO A 248 -14.16 -2.85 15.71
C PRO A 248 -14.84 -1.47 15.73
N ASP A 249 -14.06 -0.40 15.84
CA ASP A 249 -14.54 0.99 15.78
C ASP A 249 -14.39 1.60 14.36
N CYS A 250 -13.94 0.78 13.41
CA CYS A 250 -14.22 0.89 11.98
C CYS A 250 -15.59 0.23 11.66
#